data_AF-A0A4Q1CAW6-F1
#
_entry.id   AF-A0A4Q1CAW6-F1
#
_cell.length_a   1.000
_cell.length_b   1.000
_cell.length_c   1.000
_cell.angle_alpha   90.00
_cell.angle_beta   90.00
_cell.angle_gamma   90.00
#
_symmetry.space_group_name_H-M   'P 1'
#
loop_
_entity.id
_entity.type
_entity.pdbx_description
1 polymer ?
#
loop_
_entity_poly.entity_id
_entity_poly.type
_entity_poly.pdbx_seq_one_letter_code
_entity_poly.pdbx_strand_id
1 'polypeptide(L)'
;MAKTSKPDPQFEIEFYEAVHRRCPGYTEVVSLLGGLYTKVGRIADGLKMDRKLVRLEPTNATAHYNLACSLALCKKRPDALRTLRQAIALGYDDRDWMEQDPDLEILKPDPEFQQLLKQLKPQS
;
A
#
# COMPACT_ATOMS: atom_id res chain seq x y z
N MET A 1 0.00 18.42 31.68
CA MET A 1 0.06 18.41 30.20
C MET A 1 -0.53 17.09 29.74
N ALA A 2 -1.73 17.08 29.18
CA ALA A 2 -2.34 15.86 28.67
C ALA A 2 -1.56 15.39 27.45
N LYS A 3 -0.95 14.19 27.53
CA LYS A 3 -0.42 13.52 26.35
C LYS A 3 -1.62 13.25 25.45
N THR A 4 -1.69 13.92 24.30
CA THR A 4 -2.63 13.57 23.25
C THR A 4 -2.32 12.14 22.84
N SER A 5 -3.05 11.17 23.40
CA SER A 5 -2.95 9.78 23.00
C SER A 5 -3.30 9.73 21.51
N LYS A 6 -2.48 9.05 20.72
CA LYS A 6 -2.91 8.69 19.36
C LYS A 6 -4.26 7.96 19.49
N PRO A 7 -5.25 8.26 18.63
CA PRO A 7 -6.52 7.57 18.69
C PRO A 7 -6.29 6.07 18.55
N ASP A 8 -7.11 5.29 19.26
CA ASP A 8 -7.10 3.83 19.15
C ASP A 8 -7.28 3.43 17.67
N PRO A 9 -6.36 2.66 17.05
CA PRO A 9 -6.51 2.22 15.67
C PRO A 9 -7.85 1.54 15.40
N GLN A 10 -8.43 0.87 16.39
CA GLN A 10 -9.74 0.25 16.27
C GLN A 10 -10.85 1.29 16.10
N PHE A 11 -10.82 2.39 16.89
CA PHE A 11 -11.76 3.49 16.75
C PHE A 11 -11.65 4.17 15.37
N GLU A 12 -10.42 4.42 14.90
CA GLU A 12 -10.19 5.00 13.56
C GLU A 12 -10.76 4.10 12.47
N ILE A 13 -10.50 2.80 12.54
CA ILE A 13 -11.04 1.82 11.60
C ILE A 13 -12.58 1.87 11.59
N GLU A 14 -13.23 1.81 12.75
CA GLU A 14 -14.69 1.83 12.84
C GLU A 14 -15.30 3.12 12.28
N PHE A 15 -14.67 4.26 12.58
CA PHE A 15 -15.06 5.56 12.05
C PHE A 15 -14.97 5.57 10.52
N TYR A 16 -13.81 5.20 9.96
CA TYR A 16 -13.61 5.22 8.51
C TYR A 16 -14.42 4.14 7.79
N GLU A 17 -14.69 2.99 8.40
CA GLU A 17 -15.63 2.00 7.87
C GLU A 17 -17.05 2.57 7.76
N ALA A 18 -17.50 3.35 8.76
CA ALA A 18 -18.79 4.02 8.69
C ALA A 18 -18.86 5.07 7.58
N VAL A 19 -17.79 5.83 7.38
CA VAL A 19 -17.68 6.77 6.25
C VAL A 19 -17.68 6.01 4.93
N HIS A 20 -16.91 4.92 4.83
CA HIS A 20 -16.84 4.09 3.63
C HIS A 20 -18.18 3.47 3.23
N ARG A 21 -19.00 3.05 4.21
CA ARG A 21 -20.35 2.54 3.96
C ARG A 21 -21.27 3.58 3.30
N ARG A 22 -21.12 4.85 3.67
CA ARG A 22 -21.91 5.96 3.10
C ARG A 22 -21.35 6.44 1.77
N CYS A 23 -20.03 6.49 1.66
CA CYS A 23 -19.31 7.03 0.51
C CYS A 23 -18.28 6.01 0.00
N PRO A 24 -18.71 4.92 -0.67
CA PRO A 24 -17.82 3.84 -1.05
C PRO A 24 -16.77 4.23 -2.11
N GLY A 25 -16.95 5.34 -2.80
CA GLY A 25 -16.01 5.86 -3.80
C GLY A 25 -15.03 6.91 -3.26
N TYR A 26 -15.08 7.25 -1.97
CA TYR A 26 -14.17 8.25 -1.42
C TYR A 26 -12.77 7.65 -1.25
N THR A 27 -11.88 7.93 -2.20
CA THR A 27 -10.57 7.27 -2.36
C THR A 27 -9.64 7.49 -1.18
N GLU A 28 -9.66 8.69 -0.60
CA GLU A 28 -8.89 9.01 0.62
C GLU A 28 -9.24 8.07 1.78
N VAL A 29 -10.52 7.81 2.02
CA VAL A 29 -10.99 6.88 3.06
C VAL A 29 -10.59 5.44 2.74
N VAL A 30 -10.64 5.05 1.47
CA VAL A 30 -10.18 3.72 1.03
C VAL A 30 -8.69 3.55 1.30
N SER A 31 -7.87 4.55 0.98
CA SER A 31 -6.43 4.55 1.24
C SER A 31 -6.12 4.49 2.73
N LEU A 32 -6.84 5.28 3.55
CA LEU A 32 -6.69 5.28 5.00
C LEU A 32 -7.03 3.91 5.61
N LEU A 33 -8.16 3.32 5.21
CA LEU A 33 -8.52 1.97 5.65
C LEU A 33 -7.51 0.91 5.23
N GLY A 34 -6.97 1.00 4.00
CA GLY A 34 -5.90 0.10 3.52
C GLY A 34 -4.69 0.10 4.46
N GLY A 35 -4.14 1.28 4.72
CA GLY A 35 -2.99 1.45 5.62
C GLY A 35 -3.29 1.05 7.07
N LEU A 36 -4.47 1.42 7.59
CA LEU A 36 -4.87 1.08 8.97
C LEU A 36 -5.02 -0.43 9.16
N TYR A 37 -5.69 -1.12 8.23
CA TYR A 37 -5.84 -2.57 8.30
C TYR A 37 -4.50 -3.30 8.26
N THR A 38 -3.61 -2.90 7.35
CA THR A 38 -2.26 -3.48 7.27
C THR A 38 -1.48 -3.27 8.57
N LYS A 39 -1.53 -2.06 9.13
CA LYS A 39 -0.85 -1.71 10.39
C LYS A 39 -1.31 -2.53 11.59
N VAL A 40 -2.58 -2.93 11.65
CA VAL A 40 -3.12 -3.79 12.72
C VAL A 40 -3.07 -5.28 12.39
N GLY A 41 -2.40 -5.68 11.30
CA GLY A 41 -2.25 -7.08 10.89
C GLY A 41 -3.47 -7.67 10.18
N ARG A 42 -4.51 -6.88 9.88
CA ARG A 42 -5.67 -7.28 9.07
C ARG A 42 -5.34 -7.21 7.57
N ILE A 43 -4.29 -7.93 7.16
CA ILE A 43 -3.70 -7.82 5.82
C ILE A 43 -4.71 -8.10 4.69
N ALA A 44 -5.62 -9.07 4.89
CA ALA A 44 -6.64 -9.39 3.89
C ALA A 44 -7.62 -8.23 3.64
N ASP A 45 -7.95 -7.47 4.68
CA ASP A 45 -8.81 -6.28 4.57
C ASP A 45 -8.06 -5.12 3.91
N GLY A 46 -6.78 -4.94 4.26
CA GLY A 46 -5.88 -3.98 3.59
C GLY A 46 -5.81 -4.23 2.08
N LEU A 47 -5.51 -5.47 1.69
CA LEU A 47 -5.50 -5.89 0.28
C LEU A 47 -6.83 -5.63 -0.43
N LYS A 48 -7.97 -5.82 0.24
CA LYS A 48 -9.29 -5.53 -0.33
C LYS A 48 -9.46 -4.04 -0.62
N MET A 49 -8.97 -3.17 0.27
CA MET A 49 -9.00 -1.72 0.10
C MET A 49 -8.06 -1.27 -1.00
N ASP A 50 -6.81 -1.75 -1.05
CA ASP A 50 -5.87 -1.35 -2.10
C ASP A 50 -6.34 -1.78 -3.50
N ARG A 51 -6.90 -2.99 -3.62
CA ARG A 51 -7.55 -3.43 -4.88
C ARG A 51 -8.69 -2.51 -5.27
N LYS A 52 -9.42 -1.96 -4.29
CA LYS A 52 -10.50 -1.02 -4.55
C LYS A 52 -9.95 0.34 -4.96
N LEU A 53 -8.89 0.82 -4.30
CA LEU A 53 -8.23 2.07 -4.63
C LEU A 53 -7.72 2.06 -6.07
N VAL A 54 -7.02 1.00 -6.49
CA VAL A 54 -6.57 0.83 -7.89
C VAL A 54 -7.73 0.78 -8.89
N ARG A 55 -8.91 0.25 -8.51
CA ARG A 55 -10.10 0.31 -9.40
C ARG A 55 -10.68 1.72 -9.53
N LEU A 56 -10.59 2.53 -8.47
CA LEU A 56 -11.08 3.90 -8.45
C LEU A 56 -10.09 4.87 -9.11
N GLU A 57 -8.79 4.62 -8.94
CA GLU A 57 -7.69 5.44 -9.42
C GLU A 57 -6.68 4.58 -10.20
N PRO A 58 -7.03 4.10 -11.40
CA PRO A 58 -6.21 3.16 -12.15
C PRO A 58 -4.85 3.72 -12.59
N THR A 59 -4.69 5.05 -12.61
CA THR A 59 -3.45 5.74 -12.99
C THR A 59 -2.67 6.27 -11.79
N ASN A 60 -3.12 6.04 -10.55
CA ASN A 60 -2.41 6.48 -9.36
C ASN A 60 -1.25 5.52 -9.06
N ALA A 61 -0.03 5.97 -9.27
CA ALA A 61 1.18 5.19 -9.05
C ALA A 61 1.32 4.70 -7.60
N THR A 62 1.03 5.55 -6.62
CA THR A 62 1.07 5.22 -5.19
C THR A 62 0.03 4.17 -4.82
N ALA A 63 -1.16 4.19 -5.43
CA ALA A 63 -2.18 3.16 -5.21
C ALA A 63 -1.71 1.77 -5.69
N HIS A 64 -1.03 1.71 -6.85
CA HIS A 64 -0.42 0.47 -7.33
C HIS A 64 0.74 0.02 -6.43
N TYR A 65 1.55 0.94 -5.93
CA TYR A 65 2.61 0.63 -4.96
C TYR A 65 2.04 -0.02 -3.69
N ASN A 66 1.04 0.60 -3.06
CA ASN A 66 0.40 0.07 -1.85
C ASN A 66 -0.24 -1.31 -2.10
N LEU A 67 -0.88 -1.51 -3.27
CA LEU A 67 -1.39 -2.81 -3.67
C LEU A 67 -0.28 -3.86 -3.75
N ALA A 68 0.89 -3.50 -4.28
CA ALA A 68 2.02 -4.40 -4.35
C ALA A 68 2.54 -4.79 -2.95
N CYS A 69 2.62 -3.84 -2.00
CA CYS A 69 2.95 -4.11 -0.60
C CYS A 69 1.96 -5.11 0.03
N SER A 70 0.65 -4.86 -0.11
CA SER A 70 -0.40 -5.79 0.36
C SER A 70 -0.32 -7.18 -0.27
N LEU A 71 0.04 -7.29 -1.55
CA LEU A 71 0.25 -8.57 -2.23
C LEU A 71 1.50 -9.30 -1.72
N ALA A 72 2.58 -8.56 -1.44
CA ALA A 72 3.79 -9.11 -0.87
C ALA A 72 3.54 -9.66 0.55
N LEU A 73 2.86 -8.91 1.42
CA LEU A 73 2.44 -9.39 2.74
C LEU A 73 1.55 -10.65 2.65
N CYS A 74 0.73 -10.77 1.61
CA CYS A 74 -0.07 -11.96 1.31
C CYS A 74 0.72 -13.11 0.65
N LYS A 75 2.04 -13.01 0.56
CA LYS A 75 2.95 -13.98 -0.10
C LYS A 75 2.63 -14.23 -1.58
N LYS A 76 1.98 -13.29 -2.26
CA LYS A 76 1.66 -13.34 -3.69
C LYS A 76 2.78 -12.69 -4.52
N ARG A 77 3.99 -13.26 -4.44
CA ARG A 77 5.21 -12.67 -5.06
C ARG A 77 5.04 -12.28 -6.54
N PRO A 78 4.52 -13.15 -7.44
CA PRO A 78 4.41 -12.80 -8.86
C PRO A 78 3.45 -11.62 -9.11
N ASP A 79 2.37 -11.55 -8.34
CA ASP A 79 1.41 -10.46 -8.44
C ASP A 79 2.00 -9.15 -7.92
N ALA A 80 2.74 -9.19 -6.81
CA ALA A 80 3.40 -8.03 -6.24
C ALA A 80 4.42 -7.42 -7.21
N LEU A 81 5.31 -8.24 -7.80
CA LEU A 81 6.31 -7.79 -8.79
C LEU A 81 5.65 -7.16 -10.03
N ARG A 82 4.62 -7.81 -10.57
CA ARG A 82 3.84 -7.26 -11.68
C ARG A 82 3.23 -5.90 -11.33
N THR A 83 2.72 -5.77 -10.10
CA THR A 83 2.08 -4.53 -9.64
C THR A 83 3.10 -3.42 -9.36
N LEU A 84 4.28 -3.74 -8.81
CA LEU A 84 5.40 -2.78 -8.67
C LEU A 84 5.83 -2.24 -10.04
N ARG A 85 5.93 -3.11 -11.05
CA ARG A 85 6.24 -2.69 -12.42
C ARG A 85 5.20 -1.70 -12.97
N GLN A 86 3.93 -1.91 -12.66
CA GLN A 86 2.85 -0.98 -13.02
C GLN A 86 2.97 0.35 -12.26
N ALA A 87 3.26 0.32 -10.95
CA ALA A 87 3.48 1.51 -10.15
C ALA A 87 4.62 2.37 -10.74
N ILE A 88 5.76 1.75 -11.06
CA ILE A 88 6.92 2.42 -11.67
C ILE A 88 6.55 3.00 -13.04
N ALA A 89 5.84 2.24 -13.89
CA ALA A 89 5.39 2.71 -15.20
C ALA A 89 4.41 3.89 -15.11
N LEU A 90 3.67 4.01 -14.01
CA LEU A 90 2.76 5.13 -13.73
C LEU A 90 3.44 6.31 -13.06
N GLY A 91 4.74 6.20 -12.74
CA GLY A 91 5.54 7.30 -12.19
C GLY A 91 5.89 7.19 -10.71
N TYR A 92 5.74 6.02 -10.08
CA TYR A 92 6.28 5.80 -8.74
C TYR A 92 7.82 5.82 -8.80
N ASP A 93 8.44 6.69 -8.02
CA ASP A 93 9.88 7.00 -8.10
C ASP A 93 10.61 7.01 -6.75
N ASP A 94 9.93 6.66 -5.66
CA ASP A 94 10.55 6.56 -4.33
C ASP A 94 11.32 5.24 -4.16
N ARG A 95 12.50 5.20 -4.78
CA ARG A 95 13.40 4.05 -4.73
C ARG A 95 13.83 3.74 -3.30
N ASP A 96 14.23 4.78 -2.56
CA ASP A 96 14.90 4.62 -1.28
C ASP A 96 13.91 4.06 -0.24
N TRP A 97 12.63 4.46 -0.32
CA TRP A 97 11.56 3.82 0.43
C TRP A 97 11.30 2.39 -0.04
N MET A 98 11.11 2.15 -1.35
CA MET A 98 10.83 0.82 -1.89
C MET A 98 11.91 -0.21 -1.46
N GLU A 99 13.18 0.18 -1.44
CA GLU A 99 14.30 -0.68 -1.05
C GLU A 99 14.25 -1.09 0.43
N GLN A 100 13.73 -0.21 1.29
CA GLN A 100 13.71 -0.41 2.75
C GLN A 100 12.37 -0.95 3.27
N ASP A 101 11.28 -0.78 2.53
CA ASP A 101 9.92 -1.09 2.94
C ASP A 101 9.81 -2.55 3.49
N PRO A 102 9.42 -2.72 4.77
CA PRO A 102 9.29 -4.05 5.38
C PRO A 102 8.19 -4.89 4.73
N ASP A 103 7.19 -4.29 4.08
CA ASP A 103 6.11 -5.03 3.41
C ASP A 103 6.64 -5.80 2.19
N LEU A 104 7.75 -5.34 1.61
CA LEU A 104 8.39 -5.91 0.43
C LEU A 104 9.54 -6.87 0.77
N GLU A 105 9.76 -7.19 2.06
CA GLU A 105 10.88 -8.02 2.53
C GLU A 105 11.00 -9.35 1.75
N ILE A 106 9.86 -9.97 1.45
CA ILE A 106 9.83 -11.26 0.73
C ILE A 106 10.28 -11.16 -0.74
N LEU A 107 10.37 -9.95 -1.30
CA LEU A 107 10.79 -9.66 -2.68
C LEU A 107 12.24 -9.23 -2.76
N LYS A 108 12.85 -8.76 -1.65
CA LYS A 108 14.23 -8.22 -1.65
C LYS A 108 15.27 -9.17 -2.30
N PRO A 109 15.23 -10.50 -2.09
CA PRO A 109 16.17 -11.41 -2.76
C PRO A 109 15.86 -11.67 -4.25
N ASP A 110 14.71 -11.25 -4.76
CA ASP A 110 14.25 -11.55 -6.11
C ASP A 110 15.02 -10.72 -7.16
N PRO A 111 15.63 -11.35 -8.19
CA PRO A 111 16.35 -10.63 -9.23
C PRO A 111 15.48 -9.59 -9.97
N GLU A 112 14.19 -9.87 -10.14
CA GLU A 112 13.26 -8.95 -10.79
C GLU A 112 13.06 -7.70 -9.94
N PHE A 113 12.89 -7.85 -8.62
CA PHE A 113 12.78 -6.71 -7.71
C PHE A 113 14.03 -5.84 -7.75
N GLN A 114 15.22 -6.46 -7.76
CA GLN A 114 16.49 -5.75 -7.91
C GLN A 114 16.60 -5.01 -9.25
N GLN A 115 16.02 -5.56 -10.33
CA GLN A 115 15.96 -4.88 -11.62
C GLN A 115 14.98 -3.70 -11.61
N LEU A 116 13.87 -3.79 -10.88
CA LEU A 116 12.93 -2.67 -10.70
C LEU A 116 13.59 -1.52 -9.94
N LEU A 117 14.29 -1.79 -8.84
CA LEU A 117 15.03 -0.75 -8.09
C LEU A 117 16.06 -0.02 -8.95
N LYS A 118 16.77 -0.73 -9.83
CA LYS A 118 17.75 -0.14 -10.76
C LYS A 118 17.15 0.79 -11.81
N GLN A 119 15.85 0.70 -12.08
CA GLN A 119 15.16 1.62 -13.00
C GLN A 119 14.87 2.98 -12.35
N LEU A 120 14.83 3.01 -11.02
CA LEU A 120 14.57 4.21 -10.25
C LEU A 120 15.88 4.93 -9.91
N LYS A 121 15.83 6.26 -9.87
CA LYS A 121 16.98 7.05 -9.42
C LYS A 121 17.00 7.04 -7.89
N PRO A 122 18.15 6.80 -7.24
CA PRO A 122 18.28 7.10 -5.81
C PRO A 122 18.01 8.59 -5.57
N GLN A 123 17.38 8.93 -4.45
CA GLN A 123 17.07 10.32 -4.10
C GLN A 123 18.19 10.97 -3.25
N SER A 124 19.25 10.20 -2.96
CA SER A 124 20.43 10.58 -2.17
C SER A 124 21.64 10.99 -3.03
#